data_AF-A0A6A7LSB5-F1
#
_entry.id   AF-A0A6A7LSB5-F1
#
_cell.length_a   1.000
_cell.length_b   1.000
_cell.length_c   1.000
_cell.angle_alpha   90.00
_cell.angle_beta   90.00
_cell.angle_gamma   90.00
#
_symmetry.space_group_name_H-M   'P 1'
#
loop_
_entity.id
_entity.type
_entity.pdbx_description
1 polymer ?
#
loop_
_entity_poly.entity_id
_entity_poly.type
_entity_poly.pdbx_seq_one_letter_code
_entity_poly.pdbx_strand_id
1 'polypeptide(L)'
;MTEQDGIGRMSASFRHRAQHRLTSIAIGLSLVVGVTLASVVPAFADAGSRASCMGHEASAISPPGSSDEFPGGMPAVKQFIDVEFPGVPPGTIYSTIAKLHEGSHKACDEALE
;
A
#
# COMPACT_ATOMS: atom_id res chain seq x y z
N MET A 1 64.50 3.70 -12.94
CA MET A 1 63.27 2.90 -13.14
C MET A 1 62.24 3.33 -12.09
N THR A 2 61.48 4.42 -12.29
CA THR A 2 60.35 4.81 -11.39
C THR A 2 59.55 5.99 -11.97
N GLU A 3 58.95 5.87 -13.16
CA GLU A 3 58.04 6.94 -13.64
C GLU A 3 56.81 6.41 -14.40
N GLN A 4 56.88 5.22 -14.99
CA GLN A 4 55.71 4.60 -15.66
C GLN A 4 54.69 3.98 -14.70
N ASP A 5 55.05 3.66 -13.46
CA ASP A 5 54.12 3.03 -12.49
C ASP A 5 53.07 3.98 -11.91
N GLY A 6 53.30 5.30 -11.94
CA GLY A 6 52.39 6.30 -11.34
C GLY A 6 51.14 6.57 -12.17
N ILE A 7 51.30 6.65 -13.50
CA ILE A 7 50.22 7.01 -14.44
C ILE A 7 49.22 5.84 -14.58
N GLY A 8 49.70 4.60 -14.57
CA GLY A 8 48.86 3.40 -14.61
C GLY A 8 47.96 3.25 -13.37
N ARG A 9 48.50 3.54 -12.17
CA ARG A 9 47.76 3.49 -10.90
C ARG A 9 46.69 4.56 -10.78
N MET A 10 46.96 5.79 -11.25
CA MET A 10 45.96 6.87 -11.27
C MET A 10 44.81 6.56 -12.24
N SER A 11 45.10 5.94 -13.39
CA SER A 11 44.08 5.53 -14.37
C SER A 11 43.16 4.40 -13.84
N ALA A 12 43.71 3.44 -13.09
CA ALA A 12 42.94 2.35 -12.49
C ALA A 12 42.00 2.84 -11.37
N SER A 13 42.47 3.75 -10.50
CA SER A 13 41.69 4.34 -9.42
C SER A 13 40.51 5.19 -9.93
N PHE A 14 40.71 5.91 -11.04
CA PHE A 14 39.66 6.72 -11.67
C PHE A 14 38.58 5.84 -12.32
N ARG A 15 38.98 4.78 -13.03
CA ARG A 15 38.07 3.78 -13.62
C ARG A 15 37.27 3.04 -12.54
N HIS A 16 37.91 2.66 -11.44
CA HIS A 16 37.26 2.00 -10.32
C HIS A 16 36.20 2.93 -9.68
N ARG A 17 36.53 4.20 -9.40
CA ARG A 17 35.56 5.18 -8.86
C ARG A 17 34.41 5.48 -9.83
N ALA A 18 34.67 5.54 -11.14
CA ALA A 18 33.65 5.74 -12.15
C ALA A 18 32.72 4.51 -12.27
N GLN A 19 33.27 3.30 -12.20
CA GLN A 19 32.52 2.04 -12.18
C GLN A 19 31.61 1.93 -10.95
N HIS A 20 32.11 2.27 -9.75
CA HIS A 20 31.31 2.27 -8.51
C HIS A 20 30.15 3.28 -8.53
N ARG A 21 30.34 4.43 -9.18
CA ARG A 21 29.26 5.43 -9.34
C ARG A 21 28.19 4.95 -10.31
N LEU A 22 28.58 4.33 -11.43
CA LEU A 22 27.65 3.80 -12.42
C LEU A 22 26.82 2.63 -11.86
N THR A 23 27.45 1.71 -11.11
CA THR A 23 26.70 0.62 -10.45
C THR A 23 25.74 1.14 -9.39
N SER A 24 26.14 2.13 -8.59
CA SER A 24 25.26 2.74 -7.58
C SER A 24 24.03 3.40 -8.21
N ILE A 25 24.21 4.12 -9.33
CA ILE A 25 23.12 4.76 -10.07
C ILE A 25 22.20 3.69 -10.67
N ALA A 26 22.74 2.63 -11.27
CA ALA A 26 21.94 1.54 -11.83
C ALA A 26 21.08 0.84 -10.76
N ILE A 27 21.65 0.56 -9.58
CA ILE A 27 20.91 -0.04 -8.45
C ILE A 27 19.80 0.91 -7.98
N GLY A 28 20.10 2.20 -7.83
CA GLY A 28 19.11 3.21 -7.44
C GLY A 28 17.95 3.29 -8.44
N LEU A 29 18.25 3.30 -9.74
CA LEU A 29 17.23 3.36 -10.79
C LEU A 29 16.37 2.09 -10.81
N SER A 30 16.97 0.91 -10.67
CA SER A 30 16.24 -0.36 -10.58
C SER A 30 15.31 -0.42 -9.36
N LEU A 31 15.72 0.13 -8.22
CA LEU A 31 14.89 0.18 -7.02
C LEU A 31 13.66 1.08 -7.22
N VAL A 32 13.85 2.26 -7.82
CA VAL A 32 12.76 3.20 -8.11
C VAL A 32 11.76 2.57 -9.08
N VAL A 33 12.24 1.97 -10.18
CA VAL A 33 11.38 1.28 -11.16
C VAL A 33 10.63 0.11 -10.52
N GLY A 34 11.29 -0.68 -9.66
CA GLY A 34 10.66 -1.77 -8.93
C GLY A 34 9.51 -1.33 -8.03
N VAL A 35 9.69 -0.22 -7.29
CA VAL A 35 8.64 0.33 -6.42
C VAL A 35 7.46 0.87 -7.22
N THR A 36 7.71 1.57 -8.33
CA THR A 36 6.62 2.12 -9.16
C THR A 36 5.79 1.05 -9.86
N LEU A 37 6.40 -0.08 -10.25
CA LEU A 37 5.69 -1.19 -10.88
C LEU A 37 4.95 -2.06 -9.84
N ALA A 38 5.39 -2.10 -8.59
CA ALA A 38 4.65 -2.79 -7.53
C ALA A 38 3.33 -2.07 -7.14
N SER A 39 3.26 -0.75 -7.30
CA SER A 39 2.08 0.06 -6.92
C SER A 39 0.88 -0.02 -7.87
N VAL A 40 1.00 -0.66 -9.04
CA VAL A 40 -0.11 -0.84 -10.01
C VAL A 40 -0.89 -2.13 -9.82
N VAL A 41 -0.46 -3.02 -8.92
CA VAL A 41 -1.22 -4.24 -8.62
C VAL A 41 -2.27 -3.91 -7.56
N PRO A 42 -3.58 -4.12 -7.83
CA PRO A 42 -4.59 -3.95 -6.80
C PRO A 42 -4.31 -4.95 -5.66
N ALA A 43 -4.15 -4.42 -4.45
CA ALA A 43 -4.11 -5.24 -3.25
C ALA A 43 -5.54 -5.71 -2.95
N PHE A 44 -5.85 -6.97 -3.24
CA PHE A 44 -7.09 -7.58 -2.82
C PHE A 44 -7.02 -7.87 -1.32
N ALA A 45 -7.95 -7.33 -0.55
CA ALA A 45 -8.13 -7.74 0.84
C ALA A 45 -8.91 -9.06 0.84
N ASP A 46 -8.24 -10.16 1.15
CA ASP A 46 -8.91 -11.41 1.51
C ASP A 46 -9.50 -11.25 2.91
N ALA A 47 -10.82 -11.39 3.04
CA ALA A 47 -11.48 -11.45 4.33
C ALA A 47 -11.21 -12.82 4.95
N GLY A 48 -9.96 -13.08 5.35
CA GLY A 48 -9.58 -14.31 6.05
C GLY A 48 -10.34 -14.45 7.37
N SER A 49 -10.23 -15.61 8.02
CA SER A 49 -10.96 -15.97 9.26
C SER A 49 -10.69 -15.08 10.50
N ARG A 50 -9.90 -14.02 10.35
CA ARG A 50 -9.57 -13.01 11.38
C ARG A 50 -9.88 -11.58 10.94
N ALA A 51 -10.53 -11.39 9.80
CA ALA A 51 -10.99 -10.06 9.41
C ALA A 51 -12.03 -9.57 10.44
N SER A 52 -11.97 -8.29 10.81
CA SER A 52 -13.06 -7.70 11.58
C SER A 52 -14.34 -7.77 10.75
N CYS A 53 -15.50 -7.79 11.40
CA CYS A 53 -16.80 -7.76 10.71
C CYS A 53 -16.89 -6.60 9.72
N MET A 54 -16.36 -5.45 10.11
CA MET A 54 -16.28 -4.28 9.22
C MET A 54 -15.35 -4.51 8.03
N GLY A 55 -14.30 -5.32 8.17
CA GLY A 55 -13.47 -5.76 7.06
C GLY A 55 -14.22 -6.71 6.12
N HIS A 56 -15.09 -7.58 6.64
CA HIS A 56 -15.93 -8.47 5.83
C HIS A 56 -16.96 -7.68 5.02
N GLU A 57 -17.69 -6.76 5.66
CA GLU A 57 -18.64 -5.88 4.95
C GLU A 57 -17.93 -4.98 3.92
N ALA A 58 -16.76 -4.44 4.26
CA ALA A 58 -15.96 -3.65 3.33
C ALA A 58 -15.48 -4.48 2.12
N SER A 59 -15.28 -5.80 2.29
CA SER A 59 -14.91 -6.70 1.21
C SER A 59 -16.07 -6.97 0.25
N ALA A 60 -17.33 -6.97 0.72
CA ALA A 60 -18.49 -7.14 -0.14
C ALA A 60 -18.66 -6.01 -1.17
N ILE A 61 -18.15 -4.81 -0.85
CA ILE A 61 -18.15 -3.65 -1.75
C ILE A 61 -16.78 -3.39 -2.38
N SER A 62 -15.81 -4.29 -2.24
CA SER A 62 -14.46 -4.14 -2.81
C SER A 62 -14.09 -5.36 -3.67
N PRO A 63 -13.43 -5.19 -4.84
CA PRO A 63 -13.04 -3.93 -5.50
C PRO A 63 -14.24 -3.12 -6.03
N PRO A 64 -14.02 -1.91 -6.59
CA PRO A 64 -15.05 -1.19 -7.33
C PRO A 64 -15.74 -2.08 -8.37
N GLY A 65 -17.06 -2.00 -8.44
CA GLY A 65 -17.92 -2.88 -9.24
C GLY A 65 -18.46 -4.11 -8.50
N SER A 66 -18.05 -4.37 -7.25
CA SER A 66 -18.56 -5.48 -6.45
C SER A 66 -19.98 -5.28 -5.90
N SER A 67 -20.50 -4.05 -5.91
CA SER A 67 -21.81 -3.70 -5.36
C SER A 67 -22.54 -2.68 -6.22
N ASP A 68 -23.86 -2.85 -6.34
CA ASP A 68 -24.76 -1.90 -7.00
C ASP A 68 -25.01 -0.64 -6.14
N GLU A 69 -24.94 -0.77 -4.81
CA GLU A 69 -25.16 0.33 -3.86
C GLU A 69 -23.95 1.27 -3.78
N PHE A 70 -22.75 0.69 -3.83
CA PHE A 70 -21.50 1.43 -3.92
C PHE A 70 -20.66 0.94 -5.11
N PRO A 71 -20.97 1.36 -6.36
CA PRO A 71 -20.22 0.93 -7.54
C PRO A 71 -18.75 1.32 -7.51
N GLY A 72 -18.42 2.43 -6.84
CA GLY A 72 -17.04 2.87 -6.62
C GLY A 72 -16.33 2.19 -5.45
N GLY A 73 -16.99 1.28 -4.74
CA GLY A 73 -16.49 0.54 -3.58
C GLY A 73 -16.06 1.41 -2.39
N MET A 74 -15.11 0.89 -1.58
CA MET A 74 -14.58 1.61 -0.42
C MET A 74 -14.00 3.02 -0.74
N PRO A 75 -13.40 3.30 -1.91
CA PRO A 75 -13.03 4.66 -2.30
C PRO A 75 -14.22 5.64 -2.34
N ALA A 76 -15.37 5.20 -2.88
CA ALA A 76 -16.58 6.02 -2.90
C ALA A 76 -17.16 6.22 -1.49
N VAL A 77 -17.13 5.19 -0.64
CA VAL A 77 -17.51 5.30 0.78
C VAL A 77 -16.63 6.30 1.51
N LYS A 78 -15.31 6.27 1.29
CA LYS A 78 -14.38 7.25 1.85
C LYS A 78 -14.72 8.67 1.38
N GLN A 79 -14.95 8.86 0.09
CA GLN A 79 -15.31 10.17 -0.46
C GLN A 79 -16.60 10.70 0.14
N PHE A 80 -17.62 9.84 0.27
CA PHE A 80 -18.88 10.18 0.94
C PHE A 80 -18.63 10.64 2.38
N ILE A 81 -17.82 9.91 3.14
CA ILE A 81 -17.44 10.29 4.51
C ILE A 81 -16.76 11.65 4.54
N ASP A 82 -15.78 11.88 3.67
CA ASP A 82 -15.00 13.11 3.64
C ASP A 82 -15.87 14.34 3.30
N VAL A 83 -16.92 14.16 2.48
CA VAL A 83 -17.85 15.23 2.07
C VAL A 83 -18.94 15.49 3.11
N GLU A 84 -19.61 14.44 3.59
CA GLU A 84 -20.77 14.57 4.47
C GLU A 84 -20.40 14.74 5.95
N PHE A 85 -19.21 14.27 6.35
CA PHE A 85 -18.73 14.33 7.73
C PHE A 85 -17.36 15.00 7.82
N PRO A 86 -17.23 16.27 7.38
CA PRO A 86 -15.94 16.94 7.31
C PRO A 86 -15.29 17.05 8.70
N GLY A 87 -14.04 16.62 8.79
CA GLY A 87 -13.26 16.66 10.04
C GLY A 87 -13.56 15.52 11.03
N VAL A 88 -14.50 14.62 10.73
CA VAL A 88 -14.75 13.43 11.55
C VAL A 88 -13.82 12.30 11.11
N PRO A 89 -13.04 11.68 12.03
CA PRO A 89 -12.23 10.53 11.69
C PRO A 89 -13.12 9.37 11.19
N PRO A 90 -12.79 8.72 10.04
CA PRO A 90 -13.60 7.63 9.50
C PRO A 90 -13.83 6.49 10.50
N GLY A 91 -12.84 6.20 11.35
CA GLY A 91 -12.96 5.19 12.41
C GLY A 91 -14.09 5.47 13.40
N THR A 92 -14.39 6.74 13.69
CA THR A 92 -15.52 7.14 14.55
C THR A 92 -16.86 6.80 13.89
N ILE A 93 -16.96 7.02 12.58
CA ILE A 93 -18.17 6.71 11.81
C ILE A 93 -18.36 5.19 11.75
N TYR A 94 -17.32 4.44 11.40
CA TYR A 94 -17.37 2.98 11.38
C TYR A 94 -17.72 2.41 12.75
N SER A 95 -17.15 2.93 13.84
CA SER A 95 -17.49 2.50 15.20
C SER A 95 -18.93 2.83 15.57
N THR A 96 -19.46 3.97 15.13
CA THR A 96 -20.85 4.36 15.40
C THR A 96 -21.82 3.45 14.65
N ILE A 97 -21.57 3.20 13.37
CA ILE A 97 -22.36 2.28 12.56
C ILE A 97 -22.28 0.86 13.11
N ALA A 98 -21.09 0.40 13.52
CA ALA A 98 -20.92 -0.91 14.14
C ALA A 98 -21.73 -1.06 15.44
N LYS A 99 -21.77 -0.02 16.29
CA LYS A 99 -22.60 -0.03 17.52
C LYS A 99 -24.10 -0.03 17.24
N LEU A 100 -24.55 0.63 16.17
CA LEU A 100 -25.96 0.58 15.76
C LEU A 100 -26.40 -0.83 15.31
N HIS A 101 -25.43 -1.63 14.88
CA HIS A 101 -25.62 -3.00 14.40
C HIS A 101 -25.06 -4.04 15.40
N GLU A 102 -24.85 -3.65 16.66
CA GLU A 102 -24.40 -4.56 17.70
C GLU A 102 -25.45 -5.66 17.93
N GLY A 103 -25.05 -6.92 17.81
CA GLY A 103 -25.95 -8.08 17.91
C GLY A 103 -26.69 -8.45 16.61
N SER A 104 -26.53 -7.70 15.51
CA SER A 104 -27.16 -8.04 14.23
C SER A 104 -26.36 -9.04 13.42
N HIS A 105 -25.09 -9.29 13.77
CA HIS A 105 -24.18 -10.15 13.03
C HIS A 105 -23.71 -11.32 13.89
N LYS A 106 -24.64 -12.25 14.17
CA LYS A 106 -24.43 -13.38 15.08
C LYS A 106 -23.11 -14.13 14.87
N ALA A 107 -22.78 -14.51 13.63
CA ALA A 107 -21.54 -15.25 13.32
C ALA A 107 -20.26 -14.43 13.54
N CYS A 108 -20.41 -13.12 13.54
CA CYS A 108 -19.35 -12.13 13.61
C CYS A 108 -19.12 -11.68 15.06
N ASP A 109 -20.22 -11.54 15.81
CA ASP A 109 -20.25 -11.30 17.24
C ASP A 109 -19.69 -12.52 18.01
N GLU A 110 -20.08 -13.75 17.61
CA GLU A 110 -19.55 -15.01 18.17
C GLU A 110 -18.03 -15.18 17.96
N ALA A 111 -17.43 -14.48 16.99
CA ALA A 111 -15.99 -14.54 16.71
C ALA A 111 -15.17 -13.52 17.52
N LEU A 112 -15.84 -12.59 18.21
CA LEU A 112 -15.23 -11.56 19.07
C LEU A 112 -15.29 -11.91 20.57
N GLU A 113 -16.03 -12.96 20.94
CA GLU A 113 -16.08 -13.56 22.29
C GLU A 113 -15.00 -14.63 22.51
#